data_AF-A0A970UL61-F1
#
_entry.id   AF-A0A970UL61-F1
#
_cell.length_a   1.000
_cell.length_b   1.000
_cell.length_c   1.000
_cell.angle_alpha   90.00
_cell.angle_beta   90.00
_cell.angle_gamma   90.00
#
_symmetry.space_group_name_H-M   'P 1'
#
loop_
_entity.id
_entity.type
_entity.pdbx_description
1 polymer ?
#
loop_
_entity_poly.entity_id
_entity_poly.type
_entity_poly.pdbx_seq_one_letter_code
_entity_poly.pdbx_strand_id
1 'polypeptide(L)'
;MLTFTLLISLGLGIILCFMGYRFFRVAMALGGFAIGAAIGYFIYPFVAEHLPDAGNGLWLLAFMGLGGILLAFLSYSIYKAALFYITALFTAFIVIKTFLLGFGGIGVAAFIKTILGKTAISGSADMITDFKVSDKGTVGDLIAKALKMLPGETQTEKLLAVLLTALIAGAIVGIIVVIMQKPAIIVVTSVMGAFLTAQGLCSLLESFEQMDLRAETVIANFTVGGENLVLSTLLMLVLCAIGIAVQFKTTKKMK
;
A
#
# COMPACT_ATOMS: atom_id res chain seq x y z
N MET A 1 4.76 14.82 34.05
CA MET A 1 5.14 14.23 32.75
C MET A 1 3.92 13.77 31.93
N LEU A 2 2.88 13.24 32.58
CA LEU A 2 1.73 12.66 31.88
C LEU A 2 0.84 13.68 31.11
N THR A 3 0.58 14.85 31.70
CA THR A 3 -0.11 15.97 31.03
C THR A 3 0.63 16.46 29.78
N PHE A 4 1.97 16.46 29.83
CA PHE A 4 2.79 16.86 28.69
C PHE A 4 2.68 15.88 27.51
N THR A 5 2.70 14.58 27.79
CA THR A 5 2.49 13.54 26.76
C THR A 5 1.09 13.61 26.14
N LEU A 6 0.05 13.88 26.93
CA LEU A 6 -1.32 14.05 26.42
C LEU A 6 -1.43 15.29 25.51
N LEU A 7 -0.83 16.41 25.91
CA LEU A 7 -0.79 17.62 25.08
C LEU A 7 -0.05 17.39 23.76
N ILE A 8 1.06 16.64 23.78
CA ILE A 8 1.79 16.27 22.56
C ILE A 8 0.93 15.38 21.67
N SER A 9 0.30 14.33 22.24
CA SER A 9 -0.54 13.39 21.48
C SER A 9 -1.74 14.11 20.85
N LEU A 10 -2.38 15.01 21.58
CA LEU A 10 -3.47 15.86 21.08
C LEU A 10 -2.98 16.80 19.98
N GLY A 11 -1.83 17.45 20.16
CA GLY A 11 -1.21 18.28 19.13
C GLY A 11 -0.90 17.51 17.85
N LEU A 12 -0.31 16.32 17.97
CA LEU A 12 -0.06 15.43 16.85
C LEU A 12 -1.34 14.95 16.18
N GLY A 13 -2.40 14.64 16.96
CA GLY A 13 -3.71 14.27 16.45
C GLY A 13 -4.33 15.38 15.60
N ILE A 14 -4.29 16.63 16.08
CA ILE A 14 -4.78 17.81 15.36
C ILE A 14 -3.98 18.01 14.06
N ILE A 15 -2.64 17.96 14.15
CA ILE A 15 -1.77 18.10 12.98
C ILE A 15 -2.07 17.00 11.95
N LEU A 16 -2.21 15.75 12.37
CA LEU A 16 -2.55 14.63 11.49
C LEU A 16 -3.94 14.82 10.86
N CYS A 17 -4.91 15.34 11.63
CA CYS A 17 -6.28 15.55 11.18
C CYS A 17 -6.38 16.64 10.10
N PHE A 18 -5.60 17.74 10.20
CA PHE A 18 -5.70 18.87 9.27
C PHE A 18 -4.59 18.94 8.22
N MET A 19 -3.44 18.32 8.48
CA MET A 19 -2.26 18.39 7.61
C MET A 19 -1.69 17.02 7.26
N GLY A 20 -2.40 15.92 7.57
CA GLY A 20 -1.92 14.55 7.38
C GLY A 20 -1.39 14.26 5.98
N TYR A 21 -2.08 14.71 4.94
CA TYR A 21 -1.62 14.54 3.56
C TYR A 21 -0.25 15.20 3.26
N ARG A 22 0.02 16.38 3.85
CA ARG A 22 1.30 17.08 3.68
C ARG A 22 2.42 16.34 4.40
N PHE A 23 2.18 15.93 5.65
CA PHE A 23 3.14 15.16 6.42
C PHE A 23 3.42 13.79 5.80
N PHE A 24 2.42 13.15 5.18
CA PHE A 24 2.65 11.91 4.43
C PHE A 24 3.67 12.10 3.30
N ARG A 25 3.60 13.20 2.54
CA ARG A 25 4.60 13.49 1.50
C ARG A 25 6.00 13.71 2.09
N VAL A 26 6.09 14.42 3.20
CA VAL A 26 7.37 14.66 3.90
C VAL A 26 7.94 13.35 4.43
N ALA A 27 7.13 12.51 5.07
CA ALA A 27 7.53 11.20 5.57
C ALA A 27 8.05 10.30 4.44
N MET A 28 7.38 10.29 3.29
CA MET A 28 7.84 9.57 2.10
C MET A 28 9.18 10.11 1.58
N ALA A 29 9.36 11.44 1.55
CA ALA A 29 10.62 12.06 1.16
C ALA A 29 11.77 11.71 2.14
N LEU A 30 11.49 11.71 3.45
CA LEU A 30 12.46 11.30 4.47
C LEU A 30 12.84 9.81 4.33
N GLY A 31 11.86 8.93 4.09
CA GLY A 31 12.12 7.53 3.81
C GLY A 31 12.95 7.34 2.54
N GLY A 32 12.60 8.07 1.47
CA GLY A 32 13.37 8.12 0.22
C GLY A 32 14.80 8.62 0.44
N PHE A 33 14.99 9.63 1.29
CA PHE A 33 16.30 10.15 1.66
C PHE A 33 17.14 9.09 2.36
N ALA A 34 16.59 8.40 3.36
CA ALA A 34 17.31 7.37 4.10
C ALA A 34 17.74 6.21 3.18
N ILE A 35 16.84 5.75 2.30
CA ILE A 35 17.13 4.71 1.31
C ILE A 35 18.19 5.20 0.31
N GLY A 36 18.05 6.43 -0.19
CA GLY A 36 19.00 7.03 -1.13
C GLY A 36 20.38 7.22 -0.54
N ALA A 37 20.46 7.59 0.75
CA ALA A 37 21.72 7.70 1.46
C ALA A 37 22.39 6.33 1.62
N ALA A 38 21.61 5.27 1.92
CA ALA A 38 22.13 3.91 1.98
C ALA A 38 22.65 3.45 0.61
N ILE A 39 21.93 3.74 -0.48
CA ILE A 39 22.40 3.43 -1.85
C ILE A 39 23.66 4.22 -2.17
N GLY A 40 23.71 5.51 -1.84
CA GLY A 40 24.90 6.35 -2.03
C GLY A 40 26.12 5.79 -1.28
N TYR A 41 25.93 5.29 -0.07
CA TYR A 41 26.96 4.59 0.70
C TYR A 41 27.46 3.33 -0.03
N PHE A 42 26.57 2.53 -0.63
CA PHE A 42 26.97 1.33 -1.39
C PHE A 42 27.62 1.65 -2.74
N ILE A 43 27.29 2.78 -3.37
CA ILE A 43 27.89 3.20 -4.64
C ILE A 43 29.30 3.76 -4.42
N TYR A 44 29.55 4.42 -3.28
CA TYR A 44 30.82 5.08 -2.99
C TYR A 44 32.08 4.22 -3.23
N PRO A 45 32.18 2.96 -2.75
CA PRO A 45 33.35 2.11 -2.98
C PRO A 45 33.69 1.90 -4.46
N PHE A 46 32.71 1.95 -5.36
CA PHE A 46 32.93 1.76 -6.80
C PHE A 46 33.52 2.99 -7.49
N VAL A 47 33.36 4.17 -6.88
CA VAL A 47 33.79 5.46 -7.46
C VAL A 47 34.99 6.04 -6.70
N ALA A 48 35.24 5.56 -5.47
CA ALA A 48 36.29 6.07 -4.59
C ALA A 48 37.68 6.13 -5.25
N GLU A 49 38.05 5.13 -6.06
CA GLU A 49 39.35 5.07 -6.74
C GLU A 49 39.56 6.17 -7.79
N HIS A 50 38.49 6.80 -8.27
CA HIS A 50 38.52 7.83 -9.31
C HIS A 50 38.39 9.25 -8.75
N LEU A 51 38.21 9.39 -7.43
CA LEU A 51 38.03 10.68 -6.78
C LEU A 51 39.36 11.24 -6.27
N PRO A 52 39.57 12.57 -6.32
CA PRO A 52 40.78 13.18 -5.78
C PRO A 52 40.87 12.98 -4.26
N ASP A 53 42.10 12.95 -3.72
CA ASP A 53 42.48 12.72 -2.31
C ASP A 53 41.91 13.72 -1.28
N ALA A 54 40.88 14.48 -1.63
CA ALA A 54 40.11 15.32 -0.73
C ALA A 54 39.32 14.47 0.26
N GLY A 55 40.01 13.96 1.30
CA GLY A 55 39.45 13.33 2.50
C GLY A 55 38.30 12.36 2.26
N ASN A 56 38.58 11.06 2.26
CA ASN A 56 37.61 9.96 2.02
C ASN A 56 36.25 10.11 2.76
N GLY A 57 36.22 10.74 3.94
CA GLY A 57 34.97 11.00 4.66
C GLY A 57 34.05 12.05 4.01
N LEU A 58 34.59 13.08 3.34
CA LEU A 58 33.81 14.16 2.75
C LEU A 58 33.10 13.69 1.47
N TRP A 59 33.78 12.91 0.63
CA TRP A 59 33.15 12.30 -0.54
C TRP A 59 32.07 11.28 -0.16
N LEU A 60 32.29 10.47 0.87
CA LEU A 60 31.25 9.55 1.35
C LEU A 60 29.97 10.30 1.76
N LEU A 61 30.11 11.37 2.54
CA LEU A 61 28.97 12.21 2.92
C LEU A 61 28.30 12.87 1.73
N ALA A 62 29.07 13.31 0.72
CA ALA A 62 28.53 13.87 -0.51
C ALA A 62 27.72 12.83 -1.30
N PHE A 63 28.21 11.61 -1.46
CA PHE A 63 27.48 10.52 -2.14
C PHE A 63 26.21 10.12 -1.38
N MET A 64 26.27 9.99 -0.06
CA MET A 64 25.10 9.72 0.78
C MET A 64 24.08 10.86 0.69
N GLY A 65 24.52 12.12 0.79
CA GLY A 65 23.67 13.30 0.71
C GLY A 65 23.00 13.45 -0.65
N LEU A 66 23.76 13.35 -1.74
CA LEU A 66 23.24 13.44 -3.10
C LEU A 66 22.29 12.29 -3.43
N GLY A 67 22.66 11.05 -3.09
CA GLY A 67 21.80 9.87 -3.27
C GLY A 67 20.50 10.02 -2.49
N GLY A 68 20.58 10.48 -1.24
CA GLY A 68 19.43 10.77 -0.40
C GLY A 68 18.52 11.85 -1.00
N ILE A 69 19.06 13.01 -1.39
CA ILE A 69 18.26 14.10 -1.98
C ILE A 69 17.57 13.63 -3.27
N LEU A 70 18.30 12.94 -4.14
CA LEU A 70 17.77 12.44 -5.41
C LEU A 70 16.60 11.48 -5.18
N LEU A 71 16.77 10.48 -4.31
CA LEU A 71 15.67 9.57 -4.00
C LEU A 71 14.56 10.21 -3.17
N ALA A 72 14.82 11.23 -2.36
CA ALA A 72 13.77 11.98 -1.66
C ALA A 72 12.80 12.61 -2.67
N PHE A 73 13.32 13.25 -3.72
CA PHE A 73 12.50 13.81 -4.81
C PHE A 73 11.81 12.74 -5.65
N LEU A 74 12.51 11.63 -5.93
CA LEU A 74 11.97 10.56 -6.78
C LEU A 74 10.97 9.66 -6.02
N SER A 75 11.03 9.60 -4.70
CA SER A 75 10.23 8.72 -3.84
C SER A 75 8.75 8.80 -4.12
N TYR A 76 8.21 10.02 -4.28
CA TYR A 76 6.79 10.22 -4.51
C TYR A 76 6.35 9.74 -5.91
N SER A 77 7.21 9.89 -6.91
CA SER A 77 6.97 9.39 -8.27
C SER A 77 7.04 7.86 -8.30
N ILE A 78 8.07 7.28 -7.67
CA ILE A 78 8.23 5.83 -7.54
C ILE A 78 7.04 5.22 -6.80
N TYR A 79 6.59 5.84 -5.70
CA TYR A 79 5.45 5.36 -4.94
C TYR A 79 4.19 5.24 -5.81
N LYS A 80 3.88 6.25 -6.64
CA LYS A 80 2.70 6.20 -7.51
C LYS A 80 2.83 5.12 -8.57
N ALA A 81 4.00 4.98 -9.18
CA ALA A 81 4.27 3.93 -10.15
C ALA A 81 4.14 2.55 -9.51
N ALA A 82 4.74 2.34 -8.34
CA ALA A 82 4.65 1.09 -7.58
C ALA A 82 3.20 0.75 -7.24
N LEU A 83 2.42 1.73 -6.75
CA LEU A 83 1.01 1.53 -6.44
C LEU A 83 0.22 1.10 -7.69
N PHE A 84 0.46 1.76 -8.84
CA PHE A 84 -0.15 1.39 -10.11
C PHE A 84 0.22 -0.04 -10.52
N TYR A 85 1.50 -0.38 -10.56
CA TYR A 85 1.95 -1.69 -11.01
C TYR A 85 1.49 -2.82 -10.10
N ILE A 86 1.60 -2.65 -8.77
CA ILE A 86 1.17 -3.66 -7.81
C ILE A 86 -0.33 -3.92 -7.96
N THR A 87 -1.14 -2.85 -8.01
CA THR A 87 -2.60 -3.01 -8.12
C THR A 87 -3.02 -3.56 -9.47
N ALA A 88 -2.39 -3.13 -10.56
CA ALA A 88 -2.67 -3.64 -11.89
C ALA A 88 -2.32 -5.13 -12.02
N LEU A 89 -1.11 -5.52 -11.60
CA LEU A 89 -0.67 -6.91 -11.66
C LEU A 89 -1.47 -7.81 -10.72
N PHE A 90 -1.78 -7.34 -9.52
CA PHE A 90 -2.58 -8.11 -8.56
C PHE A 90 -4.02 -8.29 -9.06
N THR A 91 -4.62 -7.26 -9.64
CA THR A 91 -5.94 -7.35 -10.25
C THR A 91 -5.94 -8.30 -11.45
N ALA A 92 -4.94 -8.20 -12.34
CA ALA A 92 -4.80 -9.12 -13.46
C ALA A 92 -4.67 -10.57 -12.97
N PHE A 93 -3.86 -10.79 -11.93
CA PHE A 93 -3.72 -12.09 -11.28
C PHE A 93 -5.05 -12.61 -10.71
N ILE A 94 -5.83 -11.77 -10.03
CA ILE A 94 -7.15 -12.13 -9.51
C ILE A 94 -8.11 -12.46 -10.64
N VAL A 95 -8.16 -11.66 -11.71
CA VAL A 95 -9.03 -11.92 -12.87
C VAL A 95 -8.72 -13.28 -13.48
N ILE A 96 -7.44 -13.58 -13.71
CA ILE A 96 -7.01 -14.88 -14.23
C ILE A 96 -7.37 -15.99 -13.25
N LYS A 97 -7.09 -15.82 -11.95
CA LYS A 97 -7.41 -16.82 -10.93
C LYS A 97 -8.91 -17.09 -10.86
N THR A 98 -9.75 -16.07 -10.82
CA THR A 98 -11.22 -16.19 -10.78
C THR A 98 -11.75 -16.85 -12.04
N PHE A 99 -11.21 -16.50 -13.21
CA PHE A 99 -11.51 -17.17 -14.47
C PHE A 99 -11.22 -18.67 -14.38
N LEU A 100 -10.02 -19.05 -13.92
CA LEU A 100 -9.62 -20.46 -13.80
C LEU A 100 -10.36 -21.24 -12.69
N LEU A 101 -10.74 -20.59 -11.59
CA LEU A 101 -11.62 -21.16 -10.58
C LEU A 101 -13.00 -21.51 -11.17
N GLY A 102 -13.52 -20.67 -12.08
CA GLY A 102 -14.76 -20.93 -12.82
C GLY A 102 -14.73 -22.23 -13.64
N PHE A 103 -13.54 -22.67 -14.06
CA PHE A 103 -13.32 -23.93 -14.80
C PHE A 103 -12.97 -25.12 -13.91
N GLY A 104 -13.25 -25.06 -12.61
CA GLY A 104 -13.07 -26.21 -11.71
C GLY A 104 -11.86 -26.11 -10.78
N GLY A 105 -11.21 -24.96 -10.67
CA GLY A 105 -10.13 -24.78 -9.69
C GLY A 105 -8.73 -25.02 -10.22
N ILE A 106 -8.52 -24.84 -11.52
CA ILE A 106 -7.20 -24.99 -12.14
C ILE A 106 -6.27 -23.87 -11.62
N GLY A 107 -5.07 -24.24 -11.16
CA GLY A 107 -4.07 -23.26 -10.73
C GLY A 107 -3.52 -22.46 -11.91
N VAL A 108 -3.25 -21.16 -11.70
CA VAL A 108 -2.67 -20.25 -12.71
C VAL A 108 -1.37 -20.80 -13.31
N ALA A 109 -0.51 -21.38 -12.48
CA ALA A 109 0.75 -21.99 -12.93
C ALA A 109 0.53 -23.25 -13.80
N ALA A 110 -0.50 -24.04 -13.51
CA ALA A 110 -0.84 -25.22 -14.31
C ALA A 110 -1.36 -24.79 -15.69
N PHE A 111 -2.28 -23.82 -15.74
CA PHE A 111 -2.82 -23.27 -16.98
C PHE A 111 -1.74 -22.68 -17.90
N ILE A 112 -0.82 -21.87 -17.34
CA ILE A 112 0.28 -21.28 -18.11
C ILE A 112 1.24 -22.35 -18.65
N LYS A 113 1.59 -23.36 -17.81
CA LYS A 113 2.46 -24.46 -18.24
C LYS A 113 1.83 -25.31 -19.34
N THR A 114 0.54 -25.64 -19.22
CA THR A 114 -0.18 -26.45 -20.23
C THR A 114 -0.30 -25.72 -21.57
N ILE A 115 -0.36 -24.38 -21.59
CA ILE A 115 -0.50 -23.63 -22.85
C ILE A 115 0.86 -23.28 -23.49
N LEU A 116 1.89 -22.98 -22.69
CA LEU A 116 3.25 -22.73 -23.22
C LEU A 116 3.93 -24.00 -23.73
N GLY A 117 3.55 -25.17 -23.22
CA GLY A 117 4.06 -26.48 -23.65
C GLY A 117 3.15 -27.16 -24.66
N LYS A 118 3.33 -26.92 -25.97
CA LYS A 118 2.97 -27.94 -26.97
C LYS A 118 4.04 -29.02 -26.96
N THR A 119 3.84 -30.08 -26.18
CA THR A 119 4.20 -31.51 -26.35
C THR A 119 4.31 -32.16 -24.98
N ALA A 120 4.02 -33.47 -24.91
CA ALA A 120 4.27 -34.31 -23.76
C ALA A 120 5.64 -33.98 -23.14
N ILE A 121 5.64 -33.29 -21.99
CA ILE A 121 6.84 -33.17 -21.17
C ILE A 121 6.86 -34.45 -20.35
N SER A 122 7.52 -35.45 -20.93
CA SER A 122 7.78 -36.74 -20.32
C SER A 122 8.15 -36.57 -18.85
N GLY A 123 7.32 -37.18 -17.99
CA GLY A 123 7.66 -37.49 -16.60
C GLY A 123 7.07 -36.58 -15.52
N SER A 124 6.56 -35.37 -15.81
CA SER A 124 5.96 -34.53 -14.74
C SER A 124 4.82 -33.59 -15.15
N ALA A 125 4.69 -33.20 -16.42
CA ALA A 125 3.54 -32.40 -16.86
C ALA A 125 2.29 -33.26 -17.12
N ASP A 126 2.47 -34.50 -17.57
CA ASP A 126 1.36 -35.46 -17.80
C ASP A 126 0.59 -35.76 -16.51
N MET A 127 1.26 -35.80 -15.35
CA MET A 127 0.60 -35.98 -14.06
C MET A 127 -0.30 -34.81 -13.65
N ILE A 128 -0.06 -33.60 -14.18
CA ILE A 128 -0.87 -32.41 -13.88
C ILE A 128 -2.10 -32.37 -14.79
N THR A 129 -1.98 -32.80 -16.04
CA THR A 129 -3.12 -32.86 -16.99
C THR A 129 -4.06 -34.02 -16.71
N ASP A 130 -3.55 -35.16 -16.23
CA ASP A 130 -4.35 -36.34 -15.83
C ASP A 130 -4.93 -36.24 -14.41
N PHE A 131 -4.63 -35.16 -13.68
CA PHE A 131 -5.19 -34.97 -12.36
C PHE A 131 -6.71 -34.81 -12.47
N LYS A 132 -7.46 -35.74 -11.86
CA LYS A 132 -8.93 -35.66 -11.81
C LYS A 132 -9.34 -34.50 -10.91
N VAL A 133 -10.00 -33.51 -11.50
CA VAL A 133 -10.55 -32.38 -10.77
C VAL A 133 -12.01 -32.70 -10.43
N SER A 134 -12.19 -33.47 -9.36
CA SER A 134 -13.53 -33.86 -8.86
C SER A 134 -14.39 -34.51 -9.97
N ASP A 135 -15.71 -34.32 -9.95
CA ASP A 135 -16.68 -34.92 -10.88
C ASP A 135 -16.69 -34.28 -12.29
N LYS A 136 -15.79 -33.32 -12.56
CA LYS A 136 -15.80 -32.49 -13.77
C LYS A 136 -14.82 -32.94 -14.86
N GLY A 137 -14.10 -34.04 -14.66
CA GLY A 137 -13.15 -34.61 -15.63
C GLY A 137 -11.68 -34.37 -15.26
N THR A 138 -10.78 -34.47 -16.25
CA THR A 138 -9.35 -34.19 -16.09
C THR A 138 -9.04 -32.69 -16.21
N VAL A 139 -7.92 -32.22 -15.65
CA VAL A 139 -7.42 -30.85 -15.87
C VAL A 139 -7.31 -30.56 -17.38
N GLY A 140 -6.89 -31.55 -18.18
CA GLY A 140 -6.82 -31.45 -19.64
C GLY A 140 -8.17 -31.15 -20.31
N ASP A 141 -9.23 -31.86 -19.92
CA ASP A 141 -10.58 -31.67 -20.49
C ASP A 141 -11.17 -30.29 -20.14
N LEU A 142 -10.94 -29.83 -18.92
CA LEU A 142 -11.39 -28.53 -18.45
C LEU A 142 -10.64 -27.39 -19.13
N ILE A 143 -9.33 -27.53 -19.35
CA ILE A 143 -8.54 -26.57 -20.12
C ILE A 143 -8.98 -26.56 -21.59
N ALA A 144 -9.25 -27.73 -22.19
CA ALA A 144 -9.74 -27.82 -23.57
C ALA A 144 -11.13 -27.17 -23.73
N LYS A 145 -12.03 -27.33 -22.74
CA LYS A 145 -13.34 -26.68 -22.72
C LYS A 145 -13.23 -25.16 -22.54
N ALA A 146 -12.34 -24.70 -21.66
CA ALA A 146 -12.04 -23.28 -21.47
C ALA A 146 -11.46 -22.65 -22.75
N LEU A 147 -10.52 -23.32 -23.41
CA LEU A 147 -9.92 -22.88 -24.69
C LEU A 147 -10.96 -22.83 -25.82
N LYS A 148 -11.96 -23.71 -25.86
CA LYS A 148 -13.03 -23.65 -26.88
C LYS A 148 -13.94 -22.43 -26.74
N MET A 149 -14.10 -21.88 -25.52
CA MET A 149 -14.91 -20.68 -25.28
C MET A 149 -14.16 -19.38 -25.54
N LEU A 150 -12.84 -19.42 -25.75
CA LEU A 150 -12.01 -18.24 -25.97
C LEU A 150 -11.86 -17.93 -27.47
N PRO A 151 -11.95 -16.65 -27.87
CA PRO A 151 -11.74 -16.23 -29.26
C PRO A 151 -10.26 -16.42 -29.66
N GLY A 152 -10.04 -16.91 -30.89
CA GLY A 152 -8.71 -17.15 -31.47
C GLY A 152 -8.61 -18.51 -32.17
N GLU A 153 -7.75 -18.64 -33.17
CA GLU A 153 -7.54 -19.89 -33.90
C GLU A 153 -6.38 -20.70 -33.30
N THR A 154 -5.38 -20.02 -32.74
CA THR A 154 -4.22 -20.65 -32.09
C THR A 154 -4.31 -20.64 -30.55
N GLN A 155 -3.73 -21.65 -29.89
CA GLN A 155 -3.69 -21.73 -28.41
C GLN A 155 -2.93 -20.53 -27.80
N THR A 156 -1.91 -20.04 -28.50
CA THR A 156 -1.14 -18.85 -28.14
C THR A 156 -1.96 -17.57 -28.25
N GLU A 157 -2.79 -17.40 -29.29
CA GLU A 157 -3.71 -16.27 -29.40
C GLU A 157 -4.74 -16.25 -28.27
N LYS A 158 -5.29 -17.41 -27.91
CA LYS A 158 -6.27 -17.53 -26.82
C LYS A 158 -5.67 -17.16 -25.46
N LEU A 159 -4.45 -17.61 -25.19
CA LEU A 159 -3.72 -17.23 -23.98
C LEU A 159 -3.45 -15.73 -23.96
N LEU A 160 -2.98 -15.18 -25.09
CA LEU A 160 -2.66 -13.78 -25.21
C LEU A 160 -3.91 -12.92 -25.04
N ALA A 161 -5.06 -13.34 -25.57
CA ALA A 161 -6.34 -12.68 -25.35
C ALA A 161 -6.74 -12.64 -23.86
N VAL A 162 -6.60 -13.75 -23.13
CA VAL A 162 -6.89 -13.79 -21.67
C VAL A 162 -5.92 -12.92 -20.88
N LEU A 163 -4.62 -12.99 -21.17
CA LEU A 163 -3.61 -12.18 -20.49
C LEU A 163 -3.81 -10.70 -20.78
N LEU A 164 -4.09 -10.34 -22.03
CA LEU A 164 -4.29 -8.96 -22.46
C LEU A 164 -5.57 -8.37 -21.89
N THR A 165 -6.68 -9.13 -21.86
CA THR A 165 -7.91 -8.69 -21.19
C THR A 165 -7.72 -8.52 -19.68
N ALA A 166 -7.02 -9.45 -19.02
CA ALA A 166 -6.69 -9.33 -17.61
C ALA A 166 -5.77 -8.13 -17.32
N LEU A 167 -4.80 -7.86 -18.20
CA LEU A 167 -3.87 -6.74 -18.07
C LEU A 167 -4.56 -5.40 -18.33
N ILE A 168 -5.48 -5.32 -19.30
CA ILE A 168 -6.31 -4.13 -19.52
C ILE A 168 -7.20 -3.88 -18.30
N ALA A 169 -7.89 -4.91 -17.80
CA ALA A 169 -8.70 -4.80 -16.59
C ALA A 169 -7.86 -4.33 -15.39
N GLY A 170 -6.67 -4.92 -15.21
CA GLY A 170 -5.71 -4.51 -14.21
C GLY A 170 -5.26 -3.06 -14.37
N ALA A 171 -4.93 -2.62 -15.59
CA ALA A 171 -4.54 -1.24 -15.86
C ALA A 171 -5.66 -0.24 -15.54
N ILE A 172 -6.91 -0.56 -15.89
CA ILE A 172 -8.08 0.27 -15.55
C ILE A 172 -8.20 0.41 -14.02
N VAL A 173 -8.16 -0.70 -13.30
CA VAL A 173 -8.23 -0.68 -11.82
C VAL A 173 -7.04 0.07 -11.24
N GLY A 174 -5.83 -0.13 -11.76
CA GLY A 174 -4.64 0.58 -11.33
C GLY A 174 -4.76 2.09 -11.49
N ILE A 175 -5.29 2.57 -12.63
CA ILE A 175 -5.56 4.01 -12.85
C ILE A 175 -6.55 4.52 -11.80
N ILE A 176 -7.65 3.79 -11.57
CA ILE A 176 -8.65 4.17 -10.57
C ILE A 176 -8.01 4.28 -9.18
N VAL A 177 -7.18 3.31 -8.78
CA VAL A 177 -6.51 3.32 -7.48
C VAL A 177 -5.56 4.52 -7.36
N VAL A 178 -4.78 4.84 -8.39
CA VAL A 178 -3.89 6.02 -8.39
C VAL A 178 -4.69 7.32 -8.23
N ILE A 179 -5.86 7.42 -8.86
CA ILE A 179 -6.76 8.58 -8.73
C ILE A 179 -7.34 8.63 -7.31
N MET A 180 -7.78 7.49 -6.77
CA MET A 180 -8.39 7.37 -5.44
C MET A 180 -7.38 7.43 -4.28
N GLN A 181 -6.09 7.28 -4.54
CA GLN A 181 -5.07 7.30 -3.50
C GLN A 181 -5.08 8.62 -2.71
N LYS A 182 -5.18 9.77 -3.39
CA LYS A 182 -5.21 11.08 -2.73
C LYS A 182 -6.39 11.24 -1.78
N PRO A 183 -7.66 11.03 -2.21
CA PRO A 183 -8.80 11.12 -1.31
C PRO A 183 -8.73 10.07 -0.19
N ALA A 184 -8.23 8.86 -0.47
CA ALA A 184 -8.07 7.81 0.55
C ALA A 184 -7.11 8.24 1.66
N ILE A 185 -5.93 8.78 1.33
CA ILE A 185 -4.97 9.26 2.35
C ILE A 185 -5.58 10.39 3.18
N ILE A 186 -6.30 11.31 2.54
CA ILE A 186 -6.98 12.41 3.24
C ILE A 186 -7.98 11.86 4.25
N VAL A 187 -8.85 10.94 3.83
CA VAL A 187 -9.86 10.33 4.70
C VAL A 187 -9.20 9.57 5.85
N VAL A 188 -8.24 8.69 5.56
CA VAL A 188 -7.57 7.88 6.59
C VAL A 188 -6.84 8.75 7.61
N THR A 189 -6.06 9.74 7.16
CA THR A 189 -5.34 10.63 8.08
C THR A 189 -6.28 11.53 8.88
N SER A 190 -7.41 11.96 8.31
CA SER A 190 -8.44 12.73 9.02
C SER A 190 -9.13 11.88 10.08
N VAL A 191 -9.49 10.63 9.77
CA VAL A 191 -10.09 9.68 10.71
C VAL A 191 -9.12 9.37 11.85
N MET A 192 -7.88 9.00 11.56
CA MET A 192 -6.87 8.71 12.59
C MET A 192 -6.57 9.93 13.45
N GLY A 193 -6.44 11.11 12.84
CA GLY A 193 -6.20 12.35 13.58
C GLY A 193 -7.38 12.76 14.46
N ALA A 194 -8.61 12.63 13.95
CA ALA A 194 -9.82 12.89 14.72
C ALA A 194 -9.98 11.91 15.88
N PHE A 195 -9.67 10.63 15.68
CA PHE A 195 -9.67 9.61 16.72
C PHE A 195 -8.67 9.94 17.83
N LEU A 196 -7.40 10.21 17.48
CA LEU A 196 -6.37 10.58 18.45
C LEU A 196 -6.71 11.87 19.21
N THR A 197 -7.28 12.86 18.50
CA THR A 197 -7.71 14.12 19.12
C THR A 197 -8.89 13.89 20.06
N ALA A 198 -9.87 13.08 19.66
CA ALA A 198 -11.04 12.78 20.49
C ALA A 198 -10.67 12.00 21.74
N GLN A 199 -9.82 10.99 21.61
CA GLN A 199 -9.28 10.26 22.76
C GLN A 199 -8.47 11.17 23.67
N GLY A 200 -7.54 11.94 23.12
CA GLY A 200 -6.71 12.86 23.89
C GLY A 200 -7.54 13.93 24.63
N LEU A 201 -8.60 14.44 24.00
CA LEU A 201 -9.48 15.43 24.62
C LEU A 201 -10.34 14.81 25.74
N CYS A 202 -10.89 13.61 25.52
CA CYS A 202 -11.68 12.91 26.54
C CYS A 202 -10.80 12.56 27.76
N SER A 203 -9.61 12.00 27.55
CA SER A 203 -8.68 11.70 28.64
C SER A 203 -8.24 12.96 29.41
N LEU A 204 -8.13 14.10 28.73
CA LEU A 204 -7.80 15.38 29.35
C LEU A 204 -8.97 15.93 30.18
N LEU A 205 -10.21 15.80 29.69
CA LEU A 205 -11.41 16.19 30.45
C LEU A 205 -11.59 15.33 31.70
N GLU A 206 -11.43 14.01 31.59
CA GLU A 206 -11.48 13.09 32.74
C GLU A 206 -10.40 13.41 33.77
N SER A 207 -9.20 13.82 33.33
CA SER A 207 -8.12 14.24 34.23
C SER A 207 -8.42 15.55 34.99
N PHE A 208 -9.36 16.37 34.51
CA PHE A 208 -9.82 17.56 35.21
C PHE A 208 -10.98 17.27 36.18
N GLU A 209 -11.85 16.31 35.85
CA GLU A 209 -12.93 15.87 36.76
C GLU A 209 -12.39 15.07 37.95
N GLN A 210 -11.38 14.23 37.72
CA GLN A 210 -10.67 13.51 38.77
C GLN A 210 -9.42 14.29 39.17
N MET A 211 -9.52 15.19 40.16
CA MET A 211 -8.34 15.81 40.81
C MET A 211 -7.52 14.78 41.64
N ASP A 212 -7.21 13.61 41.07
CA ASP A 212 -6.28 12.64 41.64
C ASP A 212 -5.26 12.24 40.56
N LEU A 213 -4.09 12.89 40.60
CA LEU A 213 -2.99 12.81 39.62
C LEU A 213 -2.17 11.50 39.75
N ARG A 214 -2.81 10.36 40.00
CA ARG A 214 -2.11 9.06 40.09
C ARG A 214 -1.92 8.44 38.71
N ALA A 215 -0.75 7.85 38.49
CA ALA A 215 -0.30 7.36 37.18
C ALA A 215 -1.02 6.07 36.69
N GLU A 216 -1.62 5.30 37.61
CA GLU A 216 -2.27 4.02 37.31
C GLU A 216 -3.65 4.17 36.65
N THR A 217 -4.41 5.22 37.00
CA THR A 217 -5.73 5.51 36.42
C THR A 217 -5.64 5.87 34.94
N VAL A 218 -4.52 6.42 34.46
CA VAL A 218 -4.38 6.87 33.07
C VAL A 218 -4.10 5.70 32.10
N ILE A 219 -3.34 4.69 32.53
CA ILE A 219 -3.10 3.50 31.70
C ILE A 219 -4.38 2.68 31.57
N ALA A 220 -5.23 2.66 32.61
CA ALA A 220 -6.56 2.07 32.57
C ALA A 220 -7.59 2.90 31.77
N ASN A 221 -7.45 4.24 31.70
CA ASN A 221 -8.40 5.13 31.01
C ASN A 221 -8.08 5.37 29.52
N PHE A 222 -7.00 4.79 28.96
CA PHE A 222 -6.85 4.71 27.50
C PHE A 222 -7.88 3.77 26.84
N THR A 223 -8.55 2.96 27.64
CA THR A 223 -9.84 2.36 27.32
C THR A 223 -10.95 3.29 27.81
N VAL A 224 -11.57 4.01 26.88
CA VAL A 224 -12.71 4.90 27.15
C VAL A 224 -13.73 4.14 28.00
N GLY A 225 -13.92 4.59 29.25
CA GLY A 225 -15.00 4.09 30.09
C GLY A 225 -16.33 4.28 29.33
N GLY A 226 -17.21 3.28 29.38
CA GLY A 226 -18.42 3.22 28.54
C GLY A 226 -19.34 4.44 28.62
N GLU A 227 -19.21 5.27 29.66
CA GLU A 227 -20.02 6.46 29.91
C GLU A 227 -19.71 7.64 28.96
N ASN A 228 -18.50 7.72 28.38
CA ASN A 228 -18.08 8.81 27.47
C ASN A 228 -17.98 8.40 25.99
N LEU A 229 -18.38 7.18 25.64
CA LEU A 229 -18.24 6.64 24.28
C LEU A 229 -19.05 7.44 23.24
N VAL A 230 -20.24 7.92 23.61
CA VAL A 230 -21.11 8.72 22.73
C VAL A 230 -20.47 10.08 22.42
N LEU A 231 -19.96 10.77 23.43
CA LEU A 231 -19.32 12.07 23.27
C LEU A 231 -18.03 11.96 22.45
N SER A 232 -17.19 10.96 22.74
CA SER A 232 -15.96 10.70 21.98
C SER A 232 -16.25 10.39 20.51
N THR A 233 -17.28 9.58 20.25
CA THR A 233 -17.71 9.24 18.88
C THR A 233 -18.24 10.46 18.13
N LEU A 234 -19.10 11.27 18.77
CA LEU A 234 -19.62 12.50 18.17
C LEU A 234 -18.49 13.50 17.84
N LEU A 235 -17.57 13.71 18.79
CA LEU A 235 -16.43 14.59 18.58
C LEU A 235 -15.53 14.09 17.44
N MET A 236 -15.26 12.78 17.39
CA MET A 236 -14.51 12.16 16.30
C MET A 236 -15.18 12.38 14.95
N LEU A 237 -16.51 12.19 14.85
CA LEU A 237 -17.25 12.39 13.60
C LEU A 237 -17.18 13.84 13.12
N VAL A 238 -17.39 14.81 14.03
CA VAL A 238 -17.32 16.24 13.72
C VAL A 238 -15.91 16.63 13.27
N LEU A 239 -14.88 16.26 14.04
CA LEU A 239 -13.48 16.54 13.72
C LEU A 239 -13.07 15.89 12.40
N CYS A 240 -13.51 14.65 12.15
CA CYS A 240 -13.25 13.94 10.90
C CYS A 240 -13.86 14.68 9.71
N ALA A 241 -15.13 15.08 9.79
CA ALA A 241 -15.81 15.80 8.71
C ALA A 241 -15.12 17.15 8.41
N ILE A 242 -14.74 17.90 9.44
CA ILE A 242 -14.03 19.17 9.29
C ILE A 242 -12.61 18.93 8.73
N GLY A 243 -11.89 17.95 9.26
CA GLY A 243 -10.54 17.55 8.83
C GLY A 243 -10.53 17.20 7.34
N ILE A 244 -11.47 16.35 6.91
CA ILE A 244 -11.65 15.99 5.50
C ILE A 244 -11.89 17.24 4.64
N ALA A 245 -12.84 18.11 5.02
CA ALA A 245 -13.16 19.32 4.26
C ALA A 245 -11.96 20.27 4.13
N VAL A 246 -11.22 20.48 5.22
CA VAL A 246 -10.03 21.35 5.25
C VAL A 246 -8.89 20.75 4.43
N GLN A 247 -8.62 19.45 4.58
CA GLN A 247 -7.58 18.76 3.82
C GLN A 247 -7.87 18.76 2.31
N PHE A 248 -9.12 18.55 1.89
CA PHE A 248 -9.48 18.66 0.47
C PHE A 248 -9.30 20.08 -0.07
N LYS A 249 -9.72 21.10 0.69
CA LYS A 249 -9.58 22.51 0.29
C LYS A 249 -8.10 22.93 0.16
N THR A 250 -7.27 22.51 1.11
CA THR A 250 -5.83 22.82 1.10
C THR A 250 -5.08 22.04 0.03
N THR A 251 -5.46 20.79 -0.24
CA THR A 251 -4.82 19.97 -1.28
C THR A 251 -5.16 20.44 -2.70
N LYS A 252 -6.36 21.00 -2.93
CA LYS A 252 -6.74 21.57 -4.23
C LYS A 252 -5.84 22.73 -4.66
N LYS A 253 -5.31 23.51 -3.70
CA LYS A 253 -4.40 24.64 -3.94
C LYS A 253 -2.94 24.24 -4.21
N MET A 254 -2.61 22.95 -4.12
CA MET A 254 -1.25 22.42 -4.29
C MET A 254 -1.04 21.67 -5.62
N LYS A 255 -1.99 21.78 -6.56
CA LYS A 255 -1.76 21.38 -7.95
C LYS A 255 -1.00 22.49 -8.66
#